data_AF-A0A0W0ZW42-F1
#
_entry.id   AF-A0A0W0ZW42-F1
#
_cell.length_a   1.000
_cell.length_b   1.000
_cell.length_c   1.000
_cell.angle_alpha   90.00
_cell.angle_beta   90.00
_cell.angle_gamma   90.00
#
_symmetry.space_group_name_H-M   'P 1'
#
loop_
_entity.id
_entity.type
_entity.pdbx_description
1 polymer ?
#
loop_
_entity_poly.entity_id
_entity_poly.type
_entity_poly.pdbx_seq_one_letter_code
_entity_poly.pdbx_strand_id
1 'polypeptide(L)'
;MRYKYDQGSFTCKKPEFFMAVCGYKNHSYMIVGVKDSETQEQFVIGMFGRRGGLMGTYLTNERMPLKSRSLIDIQAFTISKTQYKNLIQFLADLKNKYKSNAAAFAIPSTWLNRGEHSEEDEEIRFIWLDHMATSKTNRIEDLNLSDSDRRSTGYDPEQIRQGISLDNNCRTAAKHITQVTMSAESLPNISSFFLRSLPFKTHLSNGKISDKLFIYPPPPPVLKNAENRQEWKILNRMYKRIDQIAKSASSKGMDESYKKFELLKTLYQQQYDKLTGGKHNLHDLMDDIKQYIEHEENAQIIDTPRSSFFHFKTSTRKMFEQIQKENPDPDSSPKK
;
A
#
# COMPACT_ATOMS: atom_id res chain seq x y z
N MET A 1 -29.76 -4.57 4.37
CA MET A 1 -28.98 -4.31 5.60
C MET A 1 -27.99 -3.22 5.27
N ARG A 2 -28.20 -2.00 5.77
CA ARG A 2 -27.18 -0.93 5.69
C ARG A 2 -26.02 -1.32 6.60
N TYR A 3 -24.80 -1.14 6.13
CA TYR A 3 -23.60 -1.47 6.91
C TYR A 3 -23.51 -0.54 8.13
N LYS A 4 -22.96 -1.02 9.25
CA LYS A 4 -22.59 -0.20 10.45
C LYS A 4 -21.48 0.85 10.18
N TYR A 5 -21.31 1.26 8.91
CA TYR A 5 -20.69 2.48 8.42
C TYR A 5 -21.60 3.72 8.56
N ASP A 6 -22.84 3.53 9.05
CA ASP A 6 -23.93 4.51 9.18
C ASP A 6 -23.68 5.73 10.12
N GLN A 7 -22.47 5.95 10.65
CA GLN A 7 -22.14 7.26 11.28
C GLN A 7 -21.62 8.30 10.28
N GLY A 8 -21.48 7.94 8.99
CA GLY A 8 -21.05 8.86 7.93
C GLY A 8 -19.57 9.28 7.98
N SER A 9 -18.90 9.07 9.13
CA SER A 9 -17.48 9.37 9.33
C SER A 9 -16.82 8.48 10.38
N PHE A 10 -15.50 8.40 10.35
CA PHE A 10 -14.65 7.81 11.40
C PHE A 10 -13.35 8.62 11.53
N THR A 11 -12.60 8.48 12.63
CA THR A 11 -11.28 9.12 12.79
C THR A 11 -10.17 8.09 12.73
N CYS A 12 -9.00 8.53 12.28
CA CYS A 12 -7.80 7.71 12.18
C CYS A 12 -6.58 8.58 12.48
N LYS A 13 -5.73 8.09 13.37
CA LYS A 13 -4.52 8.78 13.79
C LYS A 13 -3.31 8.31 12.99
N LYS A 14 -2.51 9.27 12.51
CA LYS A 14 -1.32 9.05 11.68
C LYS A 14 -1.61 8.02 10.58
N PRO A 15 -2.57 8.31 9.68
CA PRO A 15 -3.10 7.34 8.74
C PRO A 15 -2.03 6.84 7.77
N GLU A 16 -1.79 5.53 7.75
CA GLU A 16 -1.03 4.85 6.71
C GLU A 16 -2.00 4.36 5.62
N PHE A 17 -1.96 5.01 4.46
CA PHE A 17 -2.79 4.60 3.33
C PHE A 17 -2.24 3.35 2.65
N PHE A 18 -3.13 2.45 2.26
CA PHE A 18 -2.77 1.26 1.51
C PHE A 18 -3.76 0.93 0.41
N MET A 19 -3.28 0.21 -0.59
CA MET A 19 -4.06 -0.39 -1.65
C MET A 19 -3.81 -1.89 -1.67
N ALA A 20 -4.85 -2.68 -1.88
CA ALA A 20 -4.73 -4.12 -1.84
C ALA A 20 -5.48 -4.77 -3.00
N VAL A 21 -4.82 -5.72 -3.65
CA VAL A 21 -5.48 -6.68 -4.54
C VAL A 21 -6.07 -7.78 -3.66
N CYS A 22 -7.34 -8.10 -3.88
CA CYS A 22 -8.12 -9.03 -3.07
C CYS A 22 -8.72 -10.15 -3.92
N GLY A 23 -8.99 -11.29 -3.30
CA GLY A 23 -9.66 -12.45 -3.92
C GLY A 23 -10.72 -13.04 -2.99
N TYR A 24 -11.91 -13.34 -3.51
CA TYR A 24 -12.99 -13.99 -2.77
C TYR A 24 -13.90 -14.78 -3.72
N LYS A 25 -14.09 -16.09 -3.47
CA LYS A 25 -14.99 -16.96 -4.26
C LYS A 25 -14.83 -16.80 -5.78
N ASN A 26 -13.60 -16.93 -6.29
CA ASN A 26 -13.23 -16.77 -7.71
C ASN A 26 -13.41 -15.36 -8.29
N HIS A 27 -13.76 -14.38 -7.46
CA HIS A 27 -13.75 -12.97 -7.83
C HIS A 27 -12.49 -12.28 -7.33
N SER A 28 -12.01 -11.30 -8.09
CA SER A 28 -10.89 -10.44 -7.66
C SER A 28 -11.31 -8.99 -7.74
N TYR A 29 -10.88 -8.22 -6.75
CA TYR A 29 -11.25 -6.82 -6.59
C TYR A 29 -10.12 -6.09 -5.90
N MET A 30 -10.26 -4.77 -5.76
CA MET A 30 -9.33 -3.93 -5.03
C MET A 30 -9.98 -3.35 -3.80
N ILE A 31 -9.18 -3.20 -2.76
CA ILE A 31 -9.48 -2.40 -1.59
C ILE A 31 -8.52 -1.22 -1.58
N VAL A 32 -9.02 -0.05 -1.23
CA VAL A 32 -8.21 1.03 -0.68
C VAL A 32 -8.57 1.13 0.79
N GLY A 33 -7.56 1.22 1.64
CA GLY A 33 -7.73 1.26 3.07
C GLY A 33 -6.79 2.24 3.75
N VAL A 34 -7.04 2.44 5.03
CA VAL A 34 -6.19 3.20 5.93
C VAL A 34 -5.94 2.38 7.18
N LYS A 35 -4.69 2.36 7.63
CA LYS A 35 -4.28 1.79 8.90
C LYS A 35 -3.99 2.93 9.87
N ASP A 36 -4.57 2.85 11.06
CA ASP A 36 -4.27 3.76 12.16
C ASP A 36 -2.94 3.34 12.80
N SER A 37 -1.95 4.24 12.80
CA SER A 37 -0.61 3.86 13.27
C SER A 37 -0.53 3.71 14.79
N GLU A 38 -1.45 4.31 15.55
CA GLU A 38 -1.48 4.17 17.01
C GLU A 38 -2.19 2.89 17.42
N THR A 39 -3.41 2.69 16.93
CA THR A 39 -4.29 1.58 17.33
C THR A 39 -4.08 0.31 16.52
N GLN A 40 -3.41 0.41 15.37
CA GLN A 40 -3.26 -0.66 14.37
C GLN A 40 -4.59 -1.14 13.76
N GLU A 41 -5.69 -0.41 13.99
CA GLU A 41 -6.97 -0.67 13.31
C GLU A 41 -6.85 -0.40 11.81
N GLN A 42 -7.55 -1.20 11.00
CA GLN A 42 -7.47 -1.14 9.54
C GLN A 42 -8.87 -1.02 8.95
N PHE A 43 -9.10 0.07 8.23
CA PHE A 43 -10.39 0.43 7.67
C PHE A 43 -10.34 0.39 6.15
N VAL A 44 -11.35 -0.20 5.54
CA VAL A 44 -11.58 -0.16 4.09
C VAL A 44 -12.30 1.13 3.75
N ILE A 45 -11.61 2.03 3.06
CA ILE A 45 -12.12 3.35 2.66
C ILE A 45 -12.55 3.42 1.21
N GLY A 46 -12.38 2.33 0.44
CA GLY A 46 -12.88 2.22 -0.92
C GLY A 46 -12.76 0.78 -1.39
N MET A 47 -13.68 0.33 -2.22
CA MET A 47 -13.63 -1.03 -2.76
C MET A 47 -14.17 -1.06 -4.19
N PHE A 48 -13.32 -1.53 -5.09
CA PHE A 48 -13.51 -1.40 -6.53
C PHE A 48 -13.36 -2.75 -7.19
N GLY A 49 -14.21 -3.03 -8.16
CA GLY A 49 -14.08 -4.25 -8.93
C GLY A 49 -14.71 -4.12 -10.29
N ARG A 50 -14.43 -5.15 -11.08
CA ARG A 50 -14.83 -5.22 -12.47
C ARG A 50 -16.23 -5.82 -12.55
N ARG A 51 -17.18 -5.08 -13.09
CA ARG A 51 -18.50 -5.61 -13.44
C ARG A 51 -18.68 -5.59 -14.96
N GLY A 52 -18.87 -6.76 -15.54
CA GLY A 52 -19.27 -6.91 -16.93
C GLY A 52 -20.77 -6.68 -17.09
N GLY A 53 -21.16 -6.02 -18.18
CA GLY A 53 -22.55 -5.84 -18.58
C GLY A 53 -22.69 -5.67 -20.10
N LEU A 54 -23.94 -5.56 -20.57
CA LEU A 54 -24.27 -5.45 -22.00
C LEU A 54 -23.60 -4.23 -22.68
N MET A 55 -23.35 -3.17 -21.92
CA MET A 55 -22.73 -1.91 -22.42
C MET A 55 -21.20 -1.91 -22.31
N GLY A 56 -20.58 -3.00 -21.85
CA GLY A 56 -19.14 -3.11 -21.68
C GLY A 56 -18.72 -3.35 -20.23
N THR A 57 -17.42 -3.20 -19.98
CA THR A 57 -16.82 -3.43 -18.68
C THR A 57 -16.51 -2.11 -18.00
N TYR A 58 -16.92 -1.97 -16.74
CA TYR A 58 -16.70 -0.76 -15.95
C TYR A 58 -16.16 -1.10 -14.57
N LEU A 59 -15.41 -0.16 -13.99
CA LEU A 59 -15.07 -0.18 -12.58
C LEU A 59 -16.29 0.25 -11.77
N THR A 60 -16.68 -0.54 -10.78
CA THR A 60 -17.84 -0.23 -9.94
C THR A 60 -17.58 -0.60 -8.48
N ASN A 61 -18.47 -0.13 -7.61
CA ASN A 61 -18.55 -0.58 -6.23
C ASN A 61 -18.72 -2.09 -6.17
N GLU A 62 -17.80 -2.74 -5.48
CA GLU A 62 -18.04 -4.11 -5.07
C GLU A 62 -18.97 -4.15 -3.87
N ARG A 63 -19.82 -5.17 -3.81
CA ARG A 63 -20.60 -5.41 -2.60
C ARG A 63 -19.68 -6.09 -1.60
N MET A 64 -19.50 -5.48 -0.44
CA MET A 64 -18.75 -6.16 0.63
C MET A 64 -19.41 -7.51 0.92
N PRO A 65 -18.62 -8.53 1.30
CA PRO A 65 -19.20 -9.76 1.78
C PRO A 65 -20.12 -9.47 2.97
N LEU A 66 -21.42 -9.72 2.81
CA LEU A 66 -22.46 -9.39 3.80
C LEU A 66 -22.40 -10.29 5.05
N LYS A 67 -21.69 -11.42 4.98
CA LYS A 67 -21.54 -12.33 6.13
C LYS A 67 -20.55 -11.74 7.13
N SER A 68 -20.84 -11.93 8.41
CA SER A 68 -20.19 -11.27 9.57
C SER A 68 -18.68 -11.50 9.74
N ARG A 69 -17.99 -12.22 8.85
CA ARG A 69 -16.53 -12.39 8.77
C ARG A 69 -16.23 -13.19 7.50
N SER A 70 -15.84 -12.52 6.42
CA SER A 70 -15.44 -13.23 5.21
C SER A 70 -13.94 -13.34 5.14
N LEU A 71 -13.44 -14.57 5.04
CA LEU A 71 -12.04 -14.84 4.77
C LEU A 71 -11.76 -14.53 3.30
N ILE A 72 -10.86 -13.58 3.06
CA ILE A 72 -10.45 -13.13 1.74
C ILE A 72 -8.96 -13.36 1.56
N ASP A 73 -8.55 -13.63 0.34
CA ASP A 73 -7.15 -13.61 -0.07
C ASP A 73 -6.75 -12.14 -0.32
N ILE A 74 -5.57 -11.71 0.13
CA ILE A 74 -5.14 -10.31 0.06
C ILE A 74 -3.63 -10.15 -0.15
N GLN A 75 -3.23 -9.08 -0.83
CA GLN A 75 -1.88 -8.57 -0.88
C GLN A 75 -1.97 -7.03 -0.88
N ALA A 76 -1.44 -6.40 0.16
CA ALA A 76 -1.54 -4.96 0.39
C ALA A 76 -0.19 -4.26 0.16
N PHE A 77 -0.27 -3.01 -0.29
CA PHE A 77 0.87 -2.13 -0.51
C PHE A 77 0.58 -0.73 0.02
N THR A 78 1.58 -0.09 0.61
CA THR A 78 1.53 1.31 1.03
C THR A 78 1.39 2.20 -0.21
N ILE A 79 0.52 3.20 -0.12
CA ILE A 79 0.41 4.28 -1.10
C ILE A 79 0.54 5.61 -0.36
N SER A 80 1.05 6.64 -1.04
CA SER A 80 1.11 7.98 -0.46
C SER A 80 -0.28 8.63 -0.43
N LYS A 81 -0.44 9.64 0.42
CA LYS A 81 -1.64 10.50 0.42
C LYS A 81 -1.88 11.12 -0.96
N THR A 82 -0.82 11.54 -1.65
CA THR A 82 -0.89 12.06 -3.02
C THR A 82 -1.37 11.01 -4.01
N GLN A 83 -0.87 9.77 -3.94
CA GLN A 83 -1.34 8.68 -4.80
C GLN A 83 -2.82 8.36 -4.55
N TYR A 84 -3.26 8.38 -3.29
CA TYR A 84 -4.68 8.24 -2.95
C TYR A 84 -5.51 9.38 -3.53
N LYS A 85 -5.09 10.63 -3.35
CA LYS A 85 -5.75 11.81 -3.93
C LYS A 85 -5.88 11.73 -5.45
N ASN A 86 -4.80 11.32 -6.13
CA ASN A 86 -4.80 11.15 -7.59
C ASN A 86 -5.76 10.03 -8.04
N LEU A 87 -5.84 8.92 -7.28
CA LEU A 87 -6.81 7.86 -7.56
C LEU A 87 -8.25 8.37 -7.45
N ILE A 88 -8.55 9.13 -6.40
CA ILE A 88 -9.89 9.72 -6.20
C ILE A 88 -10.23 10.70 -7.33
N GLN A 89 -9.29 11.56 -7.72
CA GLN A 89 -9.47 12.48 -8.87
C GLN A 89 -9.78 11.69 -10.14
N PHE A 90 -8.99 10.66 -10.43
CA PHE A 90 -9.20 9.80 -11.59
C PHE A 90 -10.60 9.16 -11.61
N LEU A 91 -11.07 8.65 -10.47
CA LEU A 91 -12.41 8.07 -10.34
C LEU A 91 -13.52 9.11 -10.53
N ALA A 92 -13.31 10.34 -10.06
CA ALA A 92 -14.23 11.46 -10.28
C ALA A 92 -14.32 11.83 -11.76
N ASP A 93 -13.18 11.90 -12.45
CA ASP A 93 -13.14 12.21 -13.89
C ASP A 93 -13.79 11.11 -14.73
N LEU A 94 -13.56 9.84 -14.38
CA LEU A 94 -14.27 8.72 -15.01
C LEU A 94 -15.79 8.85 -14.86
N LYS A 95 -16.28 9.22 -13.68
CA LYS A 95 -17.71 9.46 -13.45
C LYS A 95 -18.25 10.55 -14.36
N ASN A 96 -17.59 11.70 -14.38
CA ASN A 96 -18.04 12.87 -15.11
C ASN A 96 -18.05 12.63 -16.62
N LYS A 97 -17.00 11.98 -17.14
CA LYS A 97 -16.84 11.74 -18.58
C LYS A 97 -17.70 10.58 -19.09
N TYR A 98 -17.85 9.52 -18.31
CA TYR A 98 -18.46 8.26 -18.79
C TYR A 98 -19.75 7.87 -18.08
N LYS A 99 -20.29 8.71 -17.19
CA LYS A 99 -21.49 8.41 -16.36
C LYS A 99 -21.40 7.07 -15.64
N SER A 100 -20.18 6.63 -15.29
CA SER A 100 -19.98 5.36 -14.59
C SER A 100 -20.55 5.42 -13.17
N ASN A 101 -20.99 4.28 -12.64
CA ASN A 101 -21.28 4.12 -11.21
C ASN A 101 -19.97 4.20 -10.42
N ALA A 102 -19.48 5.41 -10.20
CA ALA A 102 -18.28 5.67 -9.43
C ALA A 102 -18.42 5.00 -8.08
N ALA A 103 -17.33 4.37 -7.66
CA ALA A 103 -17.29 3.71 -6.39
C ALA A 103 -17.44 4.70 -5.23
N ALA A 104 -17.97 4.21 -4.12
CA ALA A 104 -18.08 4.91 -2.86
C ALA A 104 -16.75 4.80 -2.14
N PHE A 105 -16.31 5.92 -1.59
CA PHE A 105 -15.06 5.98 -0.86
C PHE A 105 -15.12 7.04 0.24
N ALA A 106 -14.27 6.88 1.25
CA ALA A 106 -14.11 7.84 2.31
C ALA A 106 -12.87 8.71 2.09
N ILE A 107 -13.03 10.02 2.15
CA ILE A 107 -11.93 10.97 2.05
C ILE A 107 -11.68 11.68 3.37
N PRO A 108 -10.46 12.19 3.62
CA PRO A 108 -10.23 13.15 4.68
C PRO A 108 -11.21 14.33 4.59
N SER A 109 -11.86 14.69 5.70
CA SER A 109 -12.82 15.79 5.74
C SER A 109 -12.21 17.14 5.38
N THR A 110 -10.91 17.28 5.61
CA THR A 110 -10.12 18.46 5.22
C THR A 110 -10.12 18.69 3.71
N TRP A 111 -10.34 17.65 2.90
CA TRP A 111 -10.43 17.80 1.43
C TRP A 111 -11.75 18.42 0.95
N LEU A 112 -12.76 18.53 1.82
CA LEU A 112 -14.04 19.18 1.50
C LEU A 112 -14.04 20.68 1.84
N ASN A 113 -13.22 21.10 2.81
CA ASN A 113 -13.23 22.47 3.31
C ASN A 113 -12.21 23.31 2.53
N ARG A 114 -12.64 24.47 2.00
CA ARG A 114 -11.78 25.42 1.26
C ARG A 114 -10.78 26.18 2.14
N GLY A 115 -10.59 25.78 3.40
CA GLY A 115 -9.75 26.48 4.36
C GLY A 115 -8.36 25.86 4.47
N GLU A 116 -7.34 26.70 4.51
CA GLU A 116 -5.93 26.38 4.79
C GLU A 116 -5.74 25.89 6.24
N HIS A 117 -6.36 24.78 6.63
CA HIS A 117 -5.93 24.10 7.84
C HIS A 117 -4.71 23.25 7.51
N SER A 118 -3.61 23.56 8.20
CA SER A 118 -2.34 22.86 8.11
C SER A 118 -2.55 21.37 8.29
N GLU A 119 -2.11 20.58 7.30
CA GLU A 119 -2.30 19.14 7.21
C GLU A 119 -1.46 18.32 8.22
N GLU A 120 -1.02 18.94 9.32
CA GLU A 120 -0.21 18.31 10.37
C GLU A 120 -1.05 17.70 11.50
N ASP A 121 -2.39 17.70 11.38
CA ASP A 121 -3.24 17.07 12.37
C ASP A 121 -2.95 15.56 12.46
N GLU A 122 -2.49 15.12 13.63
CA GLU A 122 -2.23 13.72 13.91
C GLU A 122 -3.50 12.87 13.82
N GLU A 123 -4.69 13.46 13.97
CA GLU A 123 -5.98 12.78 13.87
C GLU A 123 -6.80 13.29 12.67
N ILE A 124 -7.10 12.40 11.72
CA ILE A 124 -7.83 12.73 10.50
C ILE A 124 -9.22 12.10 10.55
N ARG A 125 -10.25 12.94 10.40
CA ARG A 125 -11.63 12.49 10.19
C ARG A 125 -11.86 12.15 8.72
N PHE A 126 -12.40 10.97 8.46
CA PHE A 126 -12.79 10.49 7.14
C PHE A 126 -14.31 10.59 6.95
N ILE A 127 -14.78 11.06 5.80
CA ILE A 127 -16.20 11.19 5.44
C ILE A 127 -16.48 10.39 4.18
N TRP A 128 -17.57 9.63 4.18
CA TRP A 128 -18.03 8.87 3.02
C TRP A 128 -18.66 9.76 1.97
N LEU A 129 -18.17 9.64 0.74
CA LEU A 129 -18.87 10.16 -0.43
C LEU A 129 -19.73 9.05 -1.02
N ASP A 130 -21.04 9.26 -1.05
CA ASP A 130 -21.98 8.31 -1.64
C ASP A 130 -22.60 8.88 -2.91
N HIS A 131 -22.47 8.13 -4.00
CA HIS A 131 -23.14 8.40 -5.27
C HIS A 131 -24.68 8.38 -5.20
N MET A 132 -25.27 7.71 -4.19
CA MET A 132 -26.72 7.58 -3.98
C MET A 132 -27.25 8.50 -2.88
N ALA A 133 -26.42 9.37 -2.31
CA ALA A 133 -26.87 10.34 -1.33
C ALA A 133 -27.91 11.27 -1.97
N THR A 134 -29.14 11.22 -1.46
CA THR A 134 -30.21 12.18 -1.80
C THR A 134 -29.98 13.54 -1.14
N SER A 135 -29.00 13.66 -0.22
CA SER A 135 -28.58 14.91 0.37
C SER A 135 -27.69 15.71 -0.59
N LYS A 136 -27.84 17.03 -0.60
CA LYS A 136 -27.02 17.99 -1.37
C LYS A 136 -25.54 18.06 -0.94
N THR A 137 -25.05 17.12 -0.14
CA THR A 137 -23.72 17.13 0.50
C THR A 137 -23.08 15.76 0.41
N ASN A 138 -21.74 15.74 0.32
CA ASN A 138 -20.89 14.54 0.22
C ASN A 138 -20.96 13.83 -1.13
N ARG A 139 -21.12 14.59 -2.21
CA ARG A 139 -21.00 14.08 -3.56
C ARG A 139 -19.54 14.10 -3.99
N ILE A 140 -19.16 13.14 -4.84
CA ILE A 140 -17.86 13.16 -5.53
C ILE A 140 -17.68 14.42 -6.38
N GLU A 141 -18.78 15.00 -6.86
CA GLU A 141 -18.81 16.29 -7.55
C GLU A 141 -18.49 17.48 -6.63
N ASP A 142 -18.60 17.32 -5.31
CA ASP A 142 -18.26 18.35 -4.32
C ASP A 142 -16.75 18.37 -3.99
N LEU A 143 -15.98 17.40 -4.51
CA LEU A 143 -14.54 17.36 -4.35
C LEU A 143 -13.89 18.57 -5.01
N ASN A 144 -13.32 19.45 -4.20
CA ASN A 144 -12.52 20.57 -4.68
C ASN A 144 -11.04 20.17 -4.71
N LEU A 145 -10.68 19.34 -5.66
CA LEU A 145 -9.29 19.03 -5.98
C LEU A 145 -8.83 20.10 -6.98
N SER A 146 -7.86 20.94 -6.58
CA SER A 146 -7.49 22.15 -7.33
C SER A 146 -7.06 21.85 -8.77
N ASP A 147 -7.26 22.81 -9.68
CA ASP A 147 -6.86 22.63 -11.10
C ASP A 147 -5.35 22.43 -11.30
N SER A 148 -4.51 22.83 -10.32
CA SER A 148 -3.08 22.50 -10.30
C SER A 148 -2.83 21.00 -10.11
N ASP A 149 -3.70 20.31 -9.36
CA ASP A 149 -3.61 18.87 -9.11
C ASP A 149 -4.11 18.05 -10.31
N ARG A 150 -4.95 18.65 -11.17
CA ARG A 150 -5.54 17.99 -12.35
C ARG A 150 -4.55 17.73 -13.49
N ARG A 151 -3.44 18.47 -13.59
CA ARG A 151 -2.54 18.39 -14.74
C ARG A 151 -1.54 17.23 -14.71
N SER A 152 -1.48 16.43 -13.63
CA SER A 152 -0.51 15.33 -13.54
C SER A 152 -0.94 14.24 -12.55
N THR A 153 -2.12 13.64 -12.75
CA THR A 153 -2.52 12.49 -11.91
C THR A 153 -1.63 11.26 -12.17
N GLY A 154 -0.84 11.25 -13.25
CA GLY A 154 -0.06 10.09 -13.71
C GLY A 154 -0.91 8.96 -14.29
N TYR A 155 -2.25 9.04 -14.14
CA TYR A 155 -3.19 8.11 -14.73
C TYR A 155 -3.51 8.54 -16.15
N ASP A 156 -3.16 7.71 -17.12
CA ASP A 156 -3.75 7.78 -18.45
C ASP A 156 -5.08 7.01 -18.43
N PRO A 157 -6.24 7.69 -18.60
CA PRO A 157 -7.53 7.03 -18.59
C PRO A 157 -7.68 5.93 -19.64
N GLU A 158 -7.00 6.05 -20.79
CA GLU A 158 -7.04 5.01 -21.82
C GLU A 158 -6.17 3.80 -21.42
N GLN A 159 -5.03 3.99 -20.75
CA GLN A 159 -4.24 2.87 -20.21
C GLN A 159 -4.99 2.11 -19.12
N ILE A 160 -5.70 2.80 -18.24
CA ILE A 160 -6.53 2.13 -17.22
C ILE A 160 -7.73 1.44 -17.86
N ARG A 161 -8.37 2.06 -18.86
CA ARG A 161 -9.47 1.45 -19.61
C ARG A 161 -9.03 0.19 -20.35
N GLN A 162 -7.85 0.19 -20.96
CA GLN A 162 -7.23 -1.01 -21.55
C GLN A 162 -7.01 -2.09 -20.50
N GLY A 163 -6.55 -1.73 -19.29
CA GLY A 163 -6.47 -2.64 -18.14
C GLY A 163 -7.82 -3.21 -17.70
N ILE A 164 -8.92 -2.51 -17.98
CA ILE A 164 -10.32 -2.91 -17.69
C ILE A 164 -11.01 -3.55 -18.92
N SER A 165 -10.29 -3.80 -20.04
CA SER A 165 -10.83 -4.40 -21.27
C SER A 165 -11.60 -5.71 -21.01
N LEU A 166 -12.54 -6.04 -21.92
CA LEU A 166 -13.35 -7.26 -21.89
C LEU A 166 -12.49 -8.54 -21.81
N ASP A 167 -11.29 -8.50 -22.39
CA ASP A 167 -10.35 -9.64 -22.43
C ASP A 167 -9.58 -9.83 -21.10
N ASN A 168 -9.59 -8.82 -20.23
CA ASN A 168 -8.89 -8.86 -18.95
C ASN A 168 -9.82 -9.38 -17.83
N ASN A 169 -9.32 -10.36 -17.07
CA ASN A 169 -10.01 -10.83 -15.87
C ASN A 169 -9.95 -9.78 -14.74
N CYS A 170 -10.79 -9.94 -13.71
CA CYS A 170 -10.89 -8.98 -12.61
C CYS A 170 -9.56 -8.81 -11.83
N ARG A 171 -8.72 -9.85 -11.78
CA ARG A 171 -7.39 -9.81 -11.12
C ARG A 171 -6.41 -8.96 -11.90
N THR A 172 -6.43 -9.05 -13.23
CA THR A 172 -5.54 -8.31 -14.13
C THR A 172 -5.84 -6.81 -14.03
N ALA A 173 -7.11 -6.43 -14.07
CA ALA A 173 -7.52 -5.03 -13.87
C ALA A 173 -7.10 -4.51 -12.49
N ALA A 174 -7.36 -5.29 -11.42
CA ALA A 174 -6.97 -4.91 -10.06
C ALA A 174 -5.45 -4.69 -9.93
N LYS A 175 -4.67 -5.64 -10.46
CA LYS A 175 -3.21 -5.54 -10.47
C LYS A 175 -2.72 -4.31 -11.25
N HIS A 176 -3.28 -4.06 -12.43
CA HIS A 176 -2.89 -2.95 -13.30
C HIS A 176 -3.17 -1.59 -12.66
N ILE A 177 -4.35 -1.40 -12.08
CA ILE A 177 -4.67 -0.13 -11.42
C ILE A 177 -3.71 0.08 -10.23
N THR A 178 -3.46 -0.95 -9.41
CA THR A 178 -2.48 -0.83 -8.32
C THR A 178 -1.07 -0.52 -8.83
N GLN A 179 -0.63 -1.11 -9.95
CA GLN A 179 0.67 -0.79 -10.57
C GLN A 179 0.75 0.69 -10.97
N VAL A 180 -0.26 1.19 -11.69
CA VAL A 180 -0.30 2.60 -12.12
C VAL A 180 -0.37 3.54 -10.92
N THR A 181 -1.21 3.24 -9.92
CA THR A 181 -1.30 4.04 -8.68
C THR A 181 0.04 4.19 -7.98
N MET A 182 0.83 3.12 -7.96
CA MET A 182 2.12 3.09 -7.29
C MET A 182 3.29 3.55 -8.16
N SER A 183 3.05 3.85 -9.45
CA SER A 183 4.11 4.02 -10.45
C SER A 183 5.08 2.84 -10.49
N ALA A 184 4.57 1.62 -10.28
CA ALA A 184 5.36 0.39 -10.20
C ALA A 184 5.26 -0.42 -11.48
N GLU A 185 6.40 -0.85 -12.03
CA GLU A 185 6.43 -1.70 -13.23
C GLU A 185 5.80 -3.08 -12.99
N SER A 186 5.95 -3.63 -11.77
CA SER A 186 5.43 -4.95 -11.42
C SER A 186 5.06 -5.02 -9.94
N LEU A 187 4.05 -5.84 -9.63
CA LEU A 187 3.69 -6.17 -8.25
C LEU A 187 4.14 -7.59 -7.92
N PRO A 188 5.10 -7.76 -6.99
CA PRO A 188 5.58 -9.08 -6.59
C PRO A 188 4.45 -9.88 -5.93
N ASN A 189 4.47 -11.19 -6.13
CA ASN A 189 3.48 -12.14 -5.59
C ASN A 189 2.03 -11.97 -6.06
N ILE A 190 1.74 -11.08 -7.01
CA ILE A 190 0.42 -10.97 -7.63
C ILE A 190 0.46 -11.55 -9.04
N SER A 191 -0.08 -12.76 -9.18
CA SER A 191 -0.34 -13.35 -10.49
C SER A 191 -1.57 -12.72 -11.12
N SER A 192 -1.53 -12.52 -12.44
CA SER A 192 -2.72 -12.16 -13.23
C SER A 192 -3.69 -13.35 -13.39
N PHE A 193 -3.25 -14.56 -13.05
CA PHE A 193 -4.08 -15.76 -13.08
C PHE A 193 -4.92 -15.88 -11.79
N PHE A 194 -6.24 -15.75 -11.92
CA PHE A 194 -7.14 -15.66 -10.77
C PHE A 194 -7.27 -16.96 -9.96
N LEU A 195 -6.95 -18.13 -10.54
CA LEU A 195 -6.96 -19.41 -9.81
C LEU A 195 -5.78 -19.55 -8.84
N ARG A 196 -4.73 -18.72 -8.98
CA ARG A 196 -3.66 -18.66 -7.99
C ARG A 196 -4.11 -17.74 -6.85
N SER A 197 -4.17 -18.29 -5.64
CA SER A 197 -4.47 -17.51 -4.44
C SER A 197 -3.40 -16.45 -4.19
N LEU A 198 -3.80 -15.35 -3.55
CA LEU A 198 -2.84 -14.38 -3.04
C LEU A 198 -2.11 -14.96 -1.82
N PRO A 199 -0.92 -14.43 -1.46
CA PRO A 199 -0.08 -15.03 -0.43
C PRO A 199 -0.65 -14.92 0.99
N PHE A 200 -1.53 -13.96 1.26
CA PHE A 200 -2.10 -13.75 2.59
C PHE A 200 -3.61 -13.92 2.60
N LYS A 201 -4.13 -14.22 3.79
CA LYS A 201 -5.56 -14.30 4.07
C LYS A 201 -5.90 -13.39 5.23
N THR A 202 -7.07 -12.77 5.18
CA THR A 202 -7.57 -11.93 6.27
C THR A 202 -9.09 -12.00 6.37
N HIS A 203 -9.62 -11.71 7.56
CA HIS A 203 -11.05 -11.55 7.77
C HIS A 203 -11.47 -10.10 7.53
N LEU A 204 -12.40 -9.93 6.60
CA LEU A 204 -13.09 -8.68 6.33
C LEU A 204 -14.51 -8.74 6.91
N SER A 205 -14.86 -7.76 7.74
CA SER A 205 -16.21 -7.62 8.29
C SER A 205 -16.55 -6.14 8.48
N ASN A 206 -17.70 -5.70 7.96
CA ASN A 206 -18.19 -4.33 8.12
C ASN A 206 -17.15 -3.25 7.78
N GLY A 207 -16.35 -3.49 6.73
CA GLY A 207 -15.29 -2.58 6.31
C GLY A 207 -14.09 -2.47 7.25
N LYS A 208 -14.00 -3.32 8.27
CA LYS A 208 -12.80 -3.50 9.08
C LYS A 208 -12.07 -4.78 8.68
N ILE A 209 -10.75 -4.70 8.61
CA ILE A 209 -9.85 -5.85 8.47
C ILE A 209 -9.38 -6.21 9.88
N SER A 210 -9.72 -7.40 10.38
CA SER A 210 -9.43 -7.75 11.77
C SER A 210 -8.04 -8.33 11.99
N ASP A 211 -7.45 -8.93 10.95
CA ASP A 211 -6.14 -9.55 11.08
C ASP A 211 -5.04 -8.53 10.75
N LYS A 212 -3.86 -8.70 11.34
CA LYS A 212 -2.70 -7.85 11.04
C LYS A 212 -2.25 -8.08 9.60
N LEU A 213 -2.23 -7.02 8.80
CA LEU A 213 -1.74 -7.07 7.44
C LEU A 213 -0.27 -6.70 7.35
N PHE A 214 0.49 -7.52 6.62
CA PHE A 214 1.78 -7.13 6.07
C PHE A 214 1.55 -6.21 4.87
N ILE A 215 1.55 -4.90 5.10
CA ILE A 215 1.39 -3.87 4.06
C ILE A 215 2.77 -3.58 3.49
N TYR A 216 3.01 -3.96 2.24
CA TYR A 216 4.34 -3.86 1.62
C TYR A 216 4.64 -2.43 1.17
N PRO A 217 5.89 -1.96 1.27
CA PRO A 217 6.27 -0.70 0.64
C PRO A 217 6.25 -0.84 -0.91
N PRO A 218 6.41 0.25 -1.68
CA PRO A 218 6.54 0.17 -3.12
C PRO A 218 7.71 -0.76 -3.54
N PRO A 219 7.50 -1.64 -4.53
CA PRO A 219 8.55 -2.51 -5.02
C PRO A 219 9.65 -1.69 -5.71
N PRO A 220 10.91 -2.15 -5.67
CA PRO A 220 11.99 -1.46 -6.36
C PRO A 220 11.76 -1.47 -7.88
N PRO A 221 12.18 -0.43 -8.61
CA PRO A 221 12.05 -0.39 -10.07
C PRO A 221 12.88 -1.49 -10.73
N VAL A 222 12.50 -1.86 -11.95
CA VAL A 222 13.35 -2.71 -12.78
C VAL A 222 14.57 -1.88 -13.19
N LEU A 223 15.76 -2.41 -12.93
CA LEU A 223 17.04 -1.73 -13.19
C LEU A 223 17.35 -1.67 -14.68
N LYS A 224 16.67 -0.76 -15.39
CA LYS A 224 16.91 -0.48 -16.81
C LYS A 224 18.05 0.52 -17.00
N ASN A 225 18.21 1.46 -16.06
CA ASN A 225 19.25 2.49 -16.10
C ASN A 225 20.40 2.18 -15.11
N ALA A 226 21.59 2.70 -15.40
CA ALA A 226 22.80 2.46 -14.60
C ALA A 226 22.88 3.31 -13.32
N GLU A 227 22.17 4.44 -13.26
CA GLU A 227 22.15 5.32 -12.10
C GLU A 227 21.59 4.61 -10.86
N ASN A 228 22.29 4.77 -9.74
CA ASN A 228 21.95 4.17 -8.45
C ASN A 228 21.76 2.63 -8.49
N ARG A 229 22.38 1.93 -9.44
CA ARG A 229 22.18 0.49 -9.64
C ARG A 229 22.54 -0.32 -8.39
N GLN A 230 23.57 0.09 -7.66
CA GLN A 230 24.04 -0.64 -6.48
C GLN A 230 23.10 -0.42 -5.29
N GLU A 231 22.64 0.81 -5.11
CA GLU A 231 21.67 1.23 -4.11
C GLU A 231 20.36 0.46 -4.30
N TRP A 232 19.85 0.42 -5.53
CA TRP A 232 18.66 -0.38 -5.82
C TRP A 232 18.87 -1.89 -5.63
N LYS A 233 20.08 -2.41 -5.88
CA LYS A 233 20.41 -3.81 -5.59
C LYS A 233 20.33 -4.10 -4.08
N ILE A 234 20.77 -3.15 -3.24
CA ILE A 234 20.65 -3.22 -1.78
C ILE A 234 19.18 -3.17 -1.37
N LEU A 235 18.40 -2.20 -1.86
CA LEU A 235 16.97 -2.09 -1.55
C LEU A 235 16.20 -3.33 -2.00
N ASN A 236 16.52 -3.91 -3.15
CA ASN A 236 15.91 -5.17 -3.60
C ASN A 236 16.22 -6.35 -2.66
N ARG A 237 17.41 -6.42 -2.05
CA ARG A 237 17.72 -7.44 -1.03
C ARG A 237 16.87 -7.22 0.23
N MET A 238 16.75 -5.97 0.69
CA MET A 238 15.88 -5.62 1.82
C MET A 238 14.42 -5.98 1.51
N TYR A 239 13.91 -5.64 0.34
CA TYR A 239 12.54 -5.96 -0.09
C TYR A 239 12.29 -7.48 -0.12
N LYS A 240 13.23 -8.26 -0.67
CA LYS A 240 13.16 -9.73 -0.62
C LYS A 240 13.13 -10.25 0.82
N ARG A 241 13.86 -9.60 1.73
CA ARG A 241 13.86 -9.98 3.14
C ARG A 241 12.55 -9.63 3.84
N ILE A 242 11.95 -8.46 3.54
CA ILE A 242 10.59 -8.08 3.97
C ILE A 242 9.60 -9.18 3.55
N ASP A 243 9.65 -9.60 2.28
CA ASP A 243 8.80 -10.65 1.74
C ASP A 243 8.98 -12.00 2.46
N GLN A 244 10.24 -12.41 2.68
CA GLN A 244 10.54 -13.62 3.42
C GLN A 244 10.00 -13.56 4.85
N ILE A 245 10.12 -12.41 5.54
CA ILE A 245 9.62 -12.26 6.91
C ILE A 245 8.11 -12.48 6.93
N ALA A 246 7.36 -11.80 6.07
CA ALA A 246 5.91 -11.92 5.99
C ALA A 246 5.46 -13.36 5.67
N LYS A 247 6.06 -14.01 4.67
CA LYS A 247 5.70 -15.38 4.25
C LYS A 247 6.02 -16.46 5.27
N SER A 248 7.00 -16.23 6.13
CA SER A 248 7.42 -17.19 7.17
C SER A 248 6.88 -16.83 8.55
N ALA A 249 6.01 -15.82 8.64
CA ALA A 249 5.28 -15.53 9.86
C ALA A 249 4.32 -16.70 10.16
N SER A 250 4.44 -17.25 11.36
CA SER A 250 3.52 -18.27 11.88
C SER A 250 2.69 -17.68 13.01
N SER A 251 1.57 -18.31 13.37
CA SER A 251 0.72 -17.83 14.47
C SER A 251 1.48 -17.66 15.79
N LYS A 252 2.44 -18.54 16.10
CA LYS A 252 3.24 -18.51 17.34
C LYS A 252 4.31 -17.42 17.39
N GLY A 253 4.68 -16.84 16.24
CA GLY A 253 5.72 -15.80 16.16
C GLY A 253 5.27 -14.62 15.29
N MET A 254 3.96 -14.37 15.25
CA MET A 254 3.34 -13.39 14.37
C MET A 254 3.79 -11.99 14.78
N ASP A 255 3.78 -11.68 16.07
CA ASP A 255 4.11 -10.35 16.58
C ASP A 255 5.58 -9.99 16.38
N GLU A 256 6.51 -10.93 16.62
CA GLU A 256 7.93 -10.74 16.36
C GLU A 256 8.21 -10.59 14.86
N SER A 257 7.51 -11.38 14.03
CA SER A 257 7.61 -11.25 12.57
C SER A 257 7.06 -9.91 12.10
N TYR A 258 5.96 -9.45 12.68
CA TYR A 258 5.33 -8.18 12.37
C TYR A 258 6.22 -7.00 12.75
N LYS A 259 6.75 -6.98 13.98
CA LYS A 259 7.70 -5.96 14.44
C LYS A 259 8.91 -5.88 13.52
N LYS A 260 9.49 -7.04 13.16
CA LYS A 260 10.65 -7.10 12.27
C LYS A 260 10.32 -6.68 10.84
N PHE A 261 9.11 -6.99 10.37
CA PHE A 261 8.61 -6.54 9.07
C PHE A 261 8.46 -5.03 9.04
N GLU A 262 7.76 -4.42 10.00
CA GLU A 262 7.54 -2.97 10.05
C GLU A 262 8.86 -2.21 10.21
N LEU A 263 9.78 -2.69 11.05
CA LEU A 263 11.11 -2.09 11.18
C LEU A 263 11.86 -2.07 9.84
N LEU A 264 11.92 -3.21 9.14
CA LEU A 264 12.64 -3.29 7.88
C LEU A 264 11.94 -2.52 6.75
N LYS A 265 10.60 -2.51 6.75
CA LYS A 265 9.77 -1.71 5.86
C LYS A 265 10.02 -0.22 6.04
N THR A 266 10.08 0.27 7.28
CA THR A 266 10.36 1.68 7.58
C THR A 266 11.71 2.10 7.03
N LEU A 267 12.78 1.35 7.33
CA LEU A 267 14.10 1.64 6.77
C LEU A 267 14.06 1.59 5.24
N TYR A 268 13.51 0.53 4.65
CA TYR A 268 13.39 0.43 3.20
C TYR A 268 12.67 1.63 2.57
N GLN A 269 11.54 2.06 3.14
CA GLN A 269 10.74 3.16 2.62
C GLN A 269 11.50 4.49 2.68
N GLN A 270 12.18 4.77 3.81
CA GLN A 270 13.02 5.96 3.94
C GLN A 270 14.09 6.02 2.85
N GLN A 271 14.75 4.89 2.58
CA GLN A 271 15.78 4.82 1.55
C GLN A 271 15.19 4.90 0.13
N TYR A 272 14.03 4.29 -0.09
CA TYR A 272 13.30 4.37 -1.35
C TYR A 272 12.92 5.82 -1.70
N ASP A 273 12.39 6.56 -0.72
CA ASP A 273 11.98 7.95 -0.90
C ASP A 273 13.18 8.87 -1.14
N LYS A 274 14.29 8.65 -0.42
CA LYS A 274 15.55 9.39 -0.63
C LYS A 274 16.12 9.17 -2.05
N LEU A 275 16.12 7.93 -2.54
CA LEU A 275 16.60 7.60 -3.89
C LEU A 275 15.69 8.17 -4.99
N THR A 276 14.37 8.03 -4.86
CA THR A 276 13.42 8.55 -5.85
C THR A 276 13.35 10.07 -5.86
N GLY A 277 13.64 10.72 -4.73
CA GLY A 277 13.80 12.17 -4.63
C GLY A 277 15.12 12.71 -5.19
N GLY A 278 16.05 11.85 -5.63
CA GLY A 278 17.35 12.24 -6.21
C GLY A 278 18.37 12.79 -5.20
N LYS A 279 18.20 12.51 -3.90
CA LYS A 279 18.99 13.12 -2.81
C LYS A 279 19.89 12.11 -2.07
N HIS A 280 20.34 11.06 -2.76
CA HIS A 280 20.95 9.94 -2.05
C HIS A 280 21.93 9.16 -2.92
N ASN A 281 23.13 8.96 -2.40
CA ASN A 281 24.17 8.14 -3.01
C ASN A 281 24.45 6.87 -2.16
N LEU A 282 25.29 5.98 -2.67
CA LEU A 282 25.65 4.74 -1.97
C LEU A 282 26.26 4.95 -0.58
N HIS A 283 27.07 5.99 -0.37
CA HIS A 283 27.70 6.25 0.92
C HIS A 283 26.64 6.64 1.96
N ASP A 284 25.79 7.61 1.61
CA ASP A 284 24.67 8.03 2.47
C ASP A 284 23.76 6.83 2.84
N LEU A 285 23.51 5.93 1.88
CA LEU A 285 22.70 4.73 2.08
C LEU A 285 23.34 3.78 3.09
N MET A 286 24.64 3.56 2.95
CA MET A 286 25.38 2.67 3.82
C MET A 286 25.49 3.22 5.25
N ASP A 287 25.65 4.54 5.38
CA ASP A 287 25.65 5.24 6.67
C ASP A 287 24.29 5.16 7.35
N ASP A 288 23.21 5.45 6.63
CA ASP A 288 21.86 5.32 7.16
C ASP A 288 21.57 3.89 7.61
N ILE A 289 21.91 2.89 6.78
CA ILE A 289 21.74 1.47 7.13
C ILE A 289 22.52 1.15 8.41
N LYS A 290 23.79 1.57 8.50
CA LYS A 290 24.64 1.30 9.65
C LYS A 290 24.06 1.92 10.92
N GLN A 291 23.76 3.21 10.90
CA GLN A 291 23.17 3.92 12.05
C GLN A 291 21.85 3.26 12.48
N TYR A 292 20.99 2.91 11.51
CA TYR A 292 19.70 2.32 11.80
C TYR A 292 19.80 0.93 12.44
N ILE A 293 20.75 0.09 12.02
CA ILE A 293 20.91 -1.28 12.56
C ILE A 293 21.74 -1.36 13.85
N GLU A 294 22.48 -0.29 14.17
CA GLU A 294 23.26 -0.14 15.40
C GLU A 294 22.46 0.55 16.52
N HIS A 295 21.40 1.29 16.18
CA HIS A 295 20.47 1.84 17.16
C HIS A 295 19.89 0.72 18.05
N GLU A 296 19.97 0.87 19.37
CA GLU A 296 19.75 -0.21 20.35
C GLU A 296 18.39 -0.91 20.17
N GLU A 297 17.31 -0.14 20.09
CA GLU A 297 15.94 -0.67 19.91
C GLU A 297 15.79 -1.48 18.61
N ASN A 298 16.42 -1.02 17.53
CA ASN A 298 16.35 -1.67 16.23
C ASN A 298 17.19 -2.94 16.22
N ALA A 299 18.40 -2.88 16.79
CA ALA A 299 19.29 -4.01 16.94
C ALA A 299 18.62 -5.15 17.71
N GLN A 300 17.94 -4.82 18.81
CA GLN A 300 17.18 -5.80 19.60
C GLN A 300 16.13 -6.53 18.74
N ILE A 301 15.34 -5.81 17.95
CA ILE A 301 14.32 -6.41 17.07
C ILE A 301 14.98 -7.25 15.96
N ILE A 302 16.06 -6.75 15.34
CA ILE A 302 16.79 -7.45 14.28
C ILE A 302 17.36 -8.78 14.80
N ASP A 303 17.95 -8.78 15.99
CA ASP A 303 18.65 -9.94 16.56
C ASP A 303 17.75 -10.93 17.30
N THR A 304 16.53 -10.52 17.68
CA THR A 304 15.59 -11.42 18.33
C THR A 304 15.16 -12.56 17.38
N PRO A 305 15.42 -13.85 17.71
CA PRO A 305 14.94 -14.98 16.92
C PRO A 305 13.44 -15.21 17.16
N ARG A 306 12.73 -15.85 16.21
CA ARG A 306 11.28 -16.15 16.35
C ARG A 306 10.97 -17.24 17.38
N SER A 307 11.92 -18.12 17.63
CA SER A 307 11.85 -19.17 18.65
C SER A 307 13.26 -19.72 18.82
N SER A 308 13.96 -19.42 19.91
CA SER A 308 15.22 -20.10 20.16
C SER A 308 15.70 -19.99 21.60
N PHE A 309 16.18 -21.14 22.08
CA PHE A 309 17.08 -21.33 23.24
C PHE A 309 18.57 -21.12 22.87
N PHE A 310 18.89 -20.86 21.59
CA PHE A 310 20.26 -20.69 21.08
C PHE A 310 20.48 -19.32 20.42
N HIS A 311 21.63 -18.70 20.73
CA HIS A 311 22.06 -17.39 20.23
C HIS A 311 22.69 -17.46 18.83
N PHE A 312 21.89 -17.72 17.80
CA PHE A 312 22.33 -17.62 16.41
C PHE A 312 21.97 -16.27 15.80
N LYS A 313 22.86 -15.68 14.99
CA LYS A 313 22.57 -14.48 14.19
C LYS A 313 21.36 -14.72 13.30
N THR A 314 20.40 -13.79 13.33
CA THR A 314 19.19 -13.89 12.51
C THR A 314 19.51 -13.69 11.02
N SER A 315 18.65 -14.20 10.13
CA SER A 315 18.84 -13.98 8.69
C SER A 315 18.78 -12.50 8.30
N THR A 316 18.10 -11.65 9.10
CA THR A 316 18.07 -10.21 8.87
C THR A 316 19.42 -9.58 9.21
N ARG A 317 20.02 -9.92 10.36
CA ARG A 317 21.38 -9.47 10.72
C ARG A 317 22.41 -9.92 9.68
N LYS A 318 22.37 -11.20 9.28
CA LYS A 318 23.25 -11.75 8.24
C LYS A 318 23.13 -11.02 6.90
N MET A 319 21.93 -10.59 6.51
CA MET A 319 21.72 -9.81 5.29
C MET A 319 22.44 -8.45 5.36
N PHE A 320 22.31 -7.73 6.47
CA PHE A 320 22.97 -6.44 6.65
C PHE A 320 24.50 -6.56 6.71
N GLU A 321 25.02 -7.54 7.46
CA GLU A 321 26.47 -7.82 7.50
C GLU A 321 27.02 -8.12 6.10
N GLN A 322 26.27 -8.86 5.28
CA GLN A 322 26.66 -9.13 3.90
C GLN A 322 26.61 -7.87 3.02
N ILE A 323 25.62 -7.00 3.20
CA ILE A 323 25.54 -5.71 2.49
C ILE A 323 26.73 -4.82 2.86
N GLN A 324 27.08 -4.71 4.13
CA GLN A 324 28.23 -3.93 4.61
C GLN A 324 29.56 -4.50 4.10
N LYS A 325 29.73 -5.82 4.12
CA LYS A 325 30.93 -6.49 3.60
C LYS A 325 31.14 -6.24 2.10
N GLU A 326 30.07 -6.20 1.32
CA GLU A 326 30.13 -5.97 -0.13
C GLU A 326 30.29 -4.49 -0.51
N ASN A 327 30.07 -3.57 0.43
CA ASN A 327 30.14 -2.13 0.23
C ASN A 327 30.91 -1.50 1.42
N PRO A 328 32.22 -1.77 1.54
CA PRO A 328 33.01 -1.28 2.65
C PRO A 328 33.10 0.24 2.61
N ASP A 329 33.10 0.85 3.79
CA ASP A 329 33.31 2.27 3.96
C ASP A 329 34.73 2.63 3.46
N PRO A 330 34.90 3.57 2.52
CA PRO A 330 36.22 3.97 2.03
C PRO A 330 37.18 4.35 3.17
N ASP A 331 36.67 4.91 4.26
CA ASP A 331 37.46 5.36 5.42
C ASP A 331 37.86 4.22 6.37
N SER A 332 37.32 3.01 6.19
CA SER A 332 37.66 1.83 6.99
C SER A 332 38.90 1.08 6.49
N SER A 333 39.52 1.55 5.41
CA SER A 333 40.79 0.99 4.92
C SER A 333 41.89 1.19 5.98
N PRO A 334 42.62 0.15 6.41
CA PRO A 334 43.72 0.33 7.35
C PRO A 334 44.73 1.30 6.73
N LYS A 335 44.98 2.43 7.40
CA LYS A 335 46.07 3.34 7.05
C LYS A 335 47.34 2.50 7.03
N LYS A 336 47.90 2.32 5.83
CA LYS A 336 49.14 1.58 5.62
C LYS A 336 50.32 2.32 6.23
#